data_AF-A0A212RP15-F1
#
_entry.id   AF-A0A212RP15-F1
#
_cell.length_a   1.000
_cell.length_b   1.000
_cell.length_c   1.000
_cell.angle_alpha   90.00
_cell.angle_beta   90.00
_cell.angle_gamma   90.00
#
_symmetry.space_group_name_H-M   'P 1'
#
loop_
_entity.id
_entity.type
_entity.pdbx_description
1 polymer ?
#
loop_
_entity_poly.entity_id
_entity_poly.type
_entity_poly.pdbx_seq_one_letter_code
_entity_poly.pdbx_strand_id
1 'polypeptide(L)' 'MGRREEALTATQEAVELYRQLAAQHPQAFLPDLASSLTNLGAMLSELGRREEALQVIQEAVELYRQLAVQHPQAFLPN' A
#
# COMPACT_ATOMS: atom_id res chain seq x y z
N MET A 1 5.04 -22.95 4.66
CA MET A 1 4.54 -21.96 5.63
C MET A 1 5.55 -20.84 5.84
N GLY A 2 6.83 -21.11 6.13
CA GLY A 2 7.84 -20.04 6.39
C GLY A 2 8.01 -18.94 5.34
N ARG A 3 8.14 -19.28 4.05
CA ARG A 3 8.39 -18.27 2.99
C ARG A 3 7.27 -17.22 2.82
N ARG A 4 6.02 -17.54 3.15
CA ARG A 4 4.90 -16.59 3.08
C ARG A 4 4.89 -15.64 4.27
N GLU A 5 5.26 -16.13 5.45
CA GLU A 5 5.39 -15.31 6.64
C GLU A 5 6.60 -14.37 6.53
N GLU A 6 7.74 -14.85 6.01
CA GLU A 6 8.90 -14.01 5.70
C GLU A 6 8.57 -12.91 4.67
N ALA A 7 7.83 -13.26 3.61
CA ALA A 7 7.37 -12.28 2.62
C ALA A 7 6.42 -11.24 3.24
N LEU A 8 5.58 -11.66 4.19
CA LEU A 8 4.67 -10.77 4.90
C LEU A 8 5.44 -9.77 5.76
N THR A 9 6.42 -10.26 6.53
CA THR A 9 7.31 -9.40 7.33
C THR A 9 8.03 -8.38 6.45
N ALA A 10 8.66 -8.82 5.36
CA ALA A 10 9.35 -7.92 4.44
C ALA A 10 8.39 -6.87 3.82
N THR A 11 7.16 -7.26 3.51
CA THR A 11 6.16 -6.33 2.95
C THR A 11 5.71 -5.32 4.02
N GLN A 12 5.57 -5.74 5.28
CA GLN A 12 5.23 -4.87 6.40
C GLN A 12 6.34 -3.82 6.63
N GLU A 13 7.60 -4.24 6.63
CA GLU A 13 8.76 -3.35 6.74
C GLU A 13 8.81 -2.33 5.59
N ALA A 14 8.55 -2.77 4.36
CA ALA A 14 8.48 -1.86 3.20
C ALA A 14 7.39 -0.79 3.39
N VAL A 15 6.20 -1.18 3.86
CA VAL A 15 5.11 -0.23 4.16
C VAL A 15 5.53 0.78 5.21
N GLU A 16 6.19 0.35 6.29
CA GLU A 16 6.67 1.24 7.35
C GLU A 16 7.72 2.25 6.83
N LEU A 17 8.67 1.79 6.01
CA LEU A 17 9.66 2.67 5.38
C LEU A 17 9.00 3.68 4.46
N TYR A 18 8.08 3.26 3.60
CA TYR A 18 7.38 4.19 2.71
C TYR A 18 6.48 5.17 3.47
N ARG A 19 5.92 4.81 4.63
CA ARG A 19 5.21 5.77 5.49
C ARG A 19 6.14 6.86 6.00
N GLN A 20 7.33 6.49 6.49
CA GLN A 20 8.32 7.45 6.98
C GLN A 20 8.82 8.38 5.87
N LEU A 21 9.02 7.83 4.67
CA LEU A 21 9.42 8.61 3.50
C LEU A 21 8.30 9.52 3.01
N ALA A 22 7.06 9.04 2.94
CA ALA A 22 5.89 9.83 2.55
C ALA A 22 5.57 10.95 3.55
N ALA A 23 5.88 10.77 4.84
CA ALA A 23 5.74 11.84 5.83
C ALA A 23 6.68 13.03 5.54
N GLN A 24 7.85 12.77 4.94
CA GLN A 24 8.84 13.80 4.60
C GLN A 24 8.66 14.34 3.18
N HIS A 25 8.34 13.47 2.23
CA HIS A 25 8.23 13.77 0.80
C HIS A 25 6.99 13.10 0.20
N PRO A 26 5.77 13.57 0.54
CA PRO A 26 4.52 12.89 0.19
C PRO A 26 4.33 12.73 -1.32
N GLN A 27 4.63 13.76 -2.11
CA GLN A 27 4.47 13.72 -3.58
C GLN A 27 5.35 12.65 -4.24
N ALA A 28 6.52 12.35 -3.66
CA ALA A 28 7.44 11.37 -4.22
C ALA A 28 7.08 9.94 -3.83
N PHE A 29 6.61 9.71 -2.59
CA PHE A 29 6.51 8.35 -2.02
C PHE A 29 5.08 7.88 -1.73
N LEU A 30 4.06 8.75 -1.80
CA LEU A 30 2.66 8.30 -1.68
C LEU A 30 2.26 7.24 -2.72
N PRO A 31 2.70 7.30 -4.00
CA PRO A 31 2.40 6.23 -4.97
C PRO A 31 3.00 4.88 -4.55
N ASP A 32 4.25 4.87 -4.08
CA ASP A 32 4.93 3.64 -3.65
C ASP A 32 4.33 3.07 -2.36
N LEU A 33 3.88 3.95 -1.44
CA LEU A 33 3.15 3.56 -0.24
C LEU A 33 1.81 2.89 -0.61
N ALA A 34 1.03 3.48 -1.52
CA ALA A 34 -0.25 2.92 -1.96
C ALA A 34 -0.09 1.55 -2.65
N SER A 35 0.96 1.41 -3.46
CA SER A 35 1.32 0.13 -4.10
C SER A 35 1.73 -0.92 -3.07
N SER A 36 2.56 -0.56 -2.09
CA SER A 36 3.01 -1.47 -1.03
C SER A 36 1.87 -1.94 -0.13
N LEU A 37 0.95 -1.04 0.22
CA LEU A 37 -0.28 -1.39 0.95
C LEU A 37 -1.16 -2.34 0.13
N THR A 38 -1.27 -2.14 -1.19
CA THR A 38 -2.03 -3.05 -2.07
C THR A 38 -1.45 -4.47 -2.05
N ASN A 39 -0.12 -4.60 -2.11
CA ASN A 39 0.57 -5.88 -2.04
C ASN A 39 0.40 -6.55 -0.67
N LEU A 40 0.49 -5.78 0.41
CA LEU A 40 0.26 -6.28 1.77
C LEU A 40 -1.16 -6.83 1.93
N GLY A 41 -2.16 -6.09 1.45
CA GLY A 41 -3.56 -6.52 1.46
C GLY A 41 -3.79 -7.81 0.69
N ALA A 42 -3.19 -7.95 -0.49
CA ALA A 42 -3.26 -9.19 -1.27
C ALA A 42 -2.66 -10.38 -0.50
N MET A 43 -1.50 -10.19 0.11
CA MET A 43 -0.83 -11.25 0.89
C MET A 43 -1.61 -11.66 2.15
N LEU A 44 -2.16 -10.69 2.88
CA LEU A 44 -3.04 -10.95 4.02
C LEU A 44 -4.28 -11.74 3.60
N SER A 45 -4.85 -11.43 2.43
CA SER A 45 -5.98 -12.17 1.86
C SER A 45 -5.61 -13.62 1.52
N GLU A 46 -4.44 -13.86 0.91
CA GLU A 46 -3.93 -15.21 0.64
C GLU A 46 -3.72 -16.03 1.91
N LEU A 47 -3.36 -15.37 3.02
CA LEU A 47 -3.19 -16.00 4.34
C LEU A 47 -4.51 -16.17 5.10
N GLY A 48 -5.64 -15.77 4.53
CA GLY A 48 -6.96 -15.86 5.15
C GLY A 48 -7.27 -14.75 6.15
N ARG A 49 -6.37 -13.77 6.33
CA ARG A 49 -6.50 -12.60 7.24
C ARG A 49 -7.31 -11.49 6.57
N ARG A 50 -8.56 -11.80 6.23
CA ARG A 50 -9.41 -10.96 5.37
C ARG A 50 -9.76 -9.59 5.97
N GLU A 51 -9.95 -9.52 7.29
CA GLU A 51 -10.27 -8.25 7.97
C GLU A 51 -9.09 -7.28 7.91
N GLU A 52 -7.88 -7.78 8.15
CA GLU A 52 -6.66 -6.98 8.07
C GLU A 52 -6.35 -6.57 6.62
N ALA A 53 -6.57 -7.49 5.66
CA ALA A 53 -6.47 -7.17 4.24
C ALA A 53 -7.41 -6.02 3.86
N LEU A 54 -8.65 -6.03 4.35
CA LEU A 54 -9.62 -4.98 4.05
C LEU A 54 -9.16 -3.62 4.59
N GLN A 55 -8.67 -3.57 5.82
CA GLN A 55 -8.17 -2.33 6.41
C GLN A 55 -7.01 -1.73 5.60
N VAL A 56 -6.03 -2.56 5.23
CA VAL A 56 -4.86 -2.12 4.46
C VAL A 56 -5.24 -1.66 3.06
N ILE A 57 -6.17 -2.36 2.40
CA ILE A 57 -6.66 -1.97 1.06
C ILE A 57 -7.47 -0.68 1.11
N GLN A 58 -8.27 -0.45 2.14
CA GLN A 58 -9.00 0.81 2.31
C GLN A 58 -8.04 2.00 2.37
N GLU A 59 -6.94 1.87 3.13
CA GLU A 59 -5.91 2.91 3.17
C GLU A 59 -5.26 3.13 1.80
N ALA A 60 -4.89 2.06 1.08
CA ALA A 60 -4.34 2.18 -0.26
C ALA A 60 -5.29 2.95 -1.21
N VAL A 61 -6.59 2.66 -1.15
CA VAL A 61 -7.61 3.34 -1.96
C VAL A 61 -7.72 4.83 -1.60
N GLU A 62 -7.64 5.18 -0.31
CA GLU A 62 -7.63 6.57 0.12
C GLU A 62 -6.43 7.33 -0.43
N LEU A 63 -5.25 6.71 -0.42
CA LEU A 63 -4.05 7.30 -1.02
C LEU A 63 -4.18 7.46 -2.54
N TYR A 64 -4.67 6.44 -3.25
CA TYR A 64 -4.90 6.55 -4.69
C TYR A 64 -5.94 7.62 -5.05
N ARG A 65 -6.98 7.81 -4.22
CA ARG A 65 -7.93 8.92 -4.39
C ARG A 65 -7.26 10.28 -4.23
N GLN A 66 -6.40 10.44 -3.23
CA GLN A 66 -5.63 11.67 -3.04
C GLN A 66 -4.71 11.95 -4.24
N LEU A 67 -4.01 10.91 -4.72
CA LEU A 67 -3.13 11.00 -5.88
C LEU A 67 -3.90 11.34 -7.16
N ALA A 68 -5.09 10.77 -7.37
CA ALA A 68 -5.93 11.10 -8.52
C ALA A 68 -6.42 12.56 -8.51
N VAL A 69 -6.63 13.14 -7.33
CA VAL A 69 -6.96 14.58 -7.21
C VAL A 69 -5.74 15.45 -7.53
N GLN A 70 -4.54 15.05 -7.10
CA GLN A 70 -3.30 15.82 -7.30
C GLN A 70 -2.74 15.69 -8.73
N HIS A 71 -2.86 14.50 -9.32
CA HIS A 71 -2.28 14.13 -10.61
C HIS A 71 -3.28 13.35 -11.47
N PRO A 72 -4.40 13.95 -11.88
CA PRO A 72 -5.47 13.24 -12.59
C PRO A 72 -5.00 12.56 -13.88
N GLN A 73 -4.04 13.15 -14.60
CA GLN A 73 -3.49 12.60 -15.85
C GLN A 73 -2.69 11.30 -15.64
N ALA A 74 -2.18 11.04 -14.43
CA ALA A 74 -1.39 9.85 -14.13
C ALA A 74 -2.23 8.71 -13.50
N PHE A 75 -3.38 9.04 -12.91
CA PHE A 75 -4.16 8.11 -12.07
C PHE A 75 -5.62 7.96 -12.48
N LEU A 76 -6.12 8.74 -13.44
CA LEU A 76 -7.44 8.56 -14.04
C LEU A 76 -7.30 8.09 -15.49
N PRO A 77 -8.20 7.22 -15.98
CA PRO A 77 -8.26 6.90 -17.39
C PRO A 77 -8.60 8.16 -18.22
N ASN A 78 -7.95 8.30 -19.37
CA ASN A 78 -8.25 9.35 -20.36
C ASN A 78 -9.66 9.20 -20.95
#